data_AF-A0A1G6TUG5-F1
#
_entry.id   AF-A0A1G6TUG5-F1
#
_cell.length_a   1.000
_cell.length_b   1.000
_cell.length_c   1.000
_cell.angle_alpha   90.00
_cell.angle_beta   90.00
_cell.angle_gamma   90.00
#
_symmetry.space_group_name_H-M   'P 1'
#
loop_
_entity.id
_entity.type
_entity.pdbx_description
1 polymer ?
#
loop_
_entity_poly.entity_id
_entity_poly.type
_entity_poly.pdbx_seq_one_letter_code
_entity_poly.pdbx_strand_id
1 'polypeptide(L)'
;MTKHGFYVLSLCFFLTIPGKGQNPVLTINNSNIATEVAVSNNTFTANSCLLALGAYVRVRANADFSPTLTPSILSKIKLLITAIGPNVSLGSSVTERSLSTSDQALYSALISLVSGGAVTIRYRLPQTEMINYAWKAGTYTANLTFTTPGGALCLGAGTYPASLTVIVNPFMVASTPANITATLDNLNYFRNTALSSSHSLPFTYTVPLGLRVKTAAANFAYSNGYPGAANPNTSTNNVSANVSAPVSGSGIALSSSYQNLSPAGGYTIPIGNKQTNTINYTLSPAQLRSGFIQKGTYTTTLNYEAFDAGTTPRATAIQQASALTINVADLGELRVNNSDVTVSFSSLNDYKNGVSTSLNNALTVSKTTPYDIYVKASSSNLVNGSNTIPVSCISISSGTGDPSVSTITLSPTAQKIISASAPVIDRQVGLQYSVPPDKVSQVLGKPPGTYSTTVTYSFVAP
;
A
#
# COMPACT_ATOMS: atom_id res chain seq x y z
N MET A 1 3.80 -99.16 -41.70
CA MET A 1 2.63 -98.26 -41.81
C MET A 1 2.13 -98.00 -40.41
N THR A 2 2.66 -96.96 -39.74
CA THR A 2 2.08 -96.33 -38.54
C THR A 2 2.89 -95.07 -38.23
N LYS A 3 2.36 -93.90 -38.63
CA LYS A 3 2.89 -92.58 -38.27
C LYS A 3 2.53 -92.30 -36.81
N HIS A 4 3.49 -91.93 -35.97
CA HIS A 4 3.23 -91.32 -34.66
C HIS A 4 3.46 -89.82 -34.79
N GLY A 5 2.37 -89.06 -34.78
CA GLY A 5 2.40 -87.60 -34.77
C GLY A 5 2.70 -87.10 -33.36
N PHE A 6 3.85 -86.44 -33.20
CA PHE A 6 4.14 -85.61 -32.04
C PHE A 6 3.39 -84.28 -32.20
N TYR A 7 2.37 -84.05 -31.36
CA TYR A 7 1.83 -82.71 -31.13
C TYR A 7 2.65 -82.05 -30.04
N VAL A 8 3.62 -81.22 -30.44
CA VAL A 8 4.30 -80.29 -29.53
C VAL A 8 3.35 -79.09 -29.35
N LEU A 9 2.62 -79.08 -28.25
CA LEU A 9 1.87 -77.90 -27.81
C LEU A 9 2.88 -76.86 -27.34
N SER A 10 3.29 -75.97 -28.25
CA SER A 10 4.17 -74.84 -27.94
C SER A 10 3.38 -73.82 -27.12
N LEU A 11 3.40 -73.98 -25.80
CA LEU A 11 2.84 -73.03 -24.84
C LEU A 11 3.79 -71.82 -24.78
N CYS A 12 3.59 -70.84 -25.67
CA CYS A 12 4.27 -69.55 -25.58
C CYS A 12 3.88 -68.86 -24.26
N PHE A 13 4.72 -68.99 -23.24
CA PHE A 13 4.70 -68.11 -22.07
C PHE A 13 5.08 -66.70 -22.51
N PHE A 14 4.09 -65.88 -22.83
CA PHE A 14 4.28 -64.43 -22.88
C PHE A 14 4.50 -63.95 -21.45
N LEU A 15 5.77 -63.77 -21.07
CA LEU A 15 6.14 -62.96 -19.93
C LEU A 15 5.59 -61.54 -20.16
N THR A 16 4.46 -61.22 -19.53
CA THR A 16 3.93 -59.86 -19.46
C THR A 16 4.89 -59.04 -18.60
N ILE A 17 5.77 -58.27 -19.25
CA ILE A 17 6.54 -57.24 -18.57
C ILE A 17 5.53 -56.23 -18.02
N PRO A 18 5.48 -55.97 -16.69
CA PRO A 18 4.60 -54.94 -16.15
C PRO A 18 4.96 -53.61 -16.81
N GLY A 19 4.02 -53.05 -17.57
CA GLY A 19 4.21 -51.79 -18.27
C GLY A 19 4.60 -50.70 -17.29
N LYS A 20 5.71 -49.99 -17.58
CA LYS A 20 6.15 -48.85 -16.76
C LYS A 20 5.09 -47.75 -16.83
N GLY A 21 4.66 -47.30 -15.65
CA GLY A 21 3.72 -46.20 -15.47
C GLY A 21 4.25 -44.85 -15.95
N GLN A 22 3.32 -43.95 -16.26
CA GLN A 22 3.60 -42.53 -16.51
C GLN A 22 3.90 -41.80 -15.21
N ASN A 23 4.90 -40.90 -15.20
CA ASN A 23 5.21 -40.03 -14.06
C ASN A 23 5.17 -38.54 -14.45
N PRO A 24 4.00 -38.00 -14.85
CA PRO A 24 3.85 -36.59 -15.23
C PRO A 24 4.21 -35.64 -14.09
N VAL A 25 4.90 -34.55 -14.43
CA VAL A 25 5.20 -33.44 -13.51
C VAL A 25 4.60 -32.14 -14.05
N LEU A 26 3.64 -31.56 -13.33
CA LEU A 26 3.10 -30.23 -13.58
C LEU A 26 3.82 -29.23 -12.70
N THR A 27 4.47 -28.21 -13.28
CA THR A 27 5.20 -27.19 -12.51
C THR A 27 4.51 -25.84 -12.58
N ILE A 28 4.18 -25.29 -11.42
CA ILE A 28 3.62 -23.95 -11.23
C ILE A 28 4.73 -23.03 -10.70
N ASN A 29 4.95 -21.93 -11.42
CA ASN A 29 5.94 -20.90 -11.10
C ASN A 29 5.35 -19.51 -11.43
N ASN A 30 6.12 -18.45 -11.16
CA ASN A 30 5.63 -17.08 -11.39
C ASN A 30 5.16 -16.82 -12.83
N SER A 31 5.82 -17.41 -13.83
CA SER A 31 5.47 -17.16 -15.24
C SER A 31 4.13 -17.76 -15.67
N ASN A 32 3.62 -18.76 -14.92
CA ASN A 32 2.41 -19.49 -15.30
C ASN A 32 1.31 -19.55 -14.23
N ILE A 33 1.49 -18.89 -13.07
CA ILE A 33 0.53 -18.88 -11.94
C ILE A 33 -0.86 -18.32 -12.30
N ALA A 34 -1.00 -17.67 -13.46
CA ALA A 34 -2.26 -17.16 -13.99
C ALA A 34 -2.60 -17.67 -15.40
N THR A 35 -1.91 -18.70 -15.88
CA THR A 35 -2.09 -19.29 -17.21
C THR A 35 -2.34 -20.79 -17.11
N GLU A 36 -2.77 -21.43 -18.19
CA GLU A 36 -2.85 -22.88 -18.24
C GLU A 36 -1.46 -23.52 -18.05
N VAL A 37 -1.41 -24.63 -17.31
CA VAL A 37 -0.22 -25.49 -17.18
C VAL A 37 -0.56 -26.85 -17.78
N ALA A 38 0.19 -27.31 -18.77
CA ALA A 38 -0.09 -28.58 -19.44
C ALA A 38 1.20 -29.34 -19.80
N VAL A 39 1.13 -30.68 -19.79
CA VAL A 39 2.20 -31.58 -20.24
C VAL A 39 1.58 -32.78 -20.97
N SER A 40 2.08 -33.10 -22.17
CA SER A 40 1.50 -34.11 -23.08
C SER A 40 2.38 -35.34 -23.35
N ASN A 41 3.61 -35.39 -22.84
CA ASN A 41 4.60 -36.38 -23.30
C ASN A 41 4.70 -37.62 -22.40
N ASN A 42 3.61 -37.95 -21.71
CA ASN A 42 3.58 -39.11 -20.83
C ASN A 42 2.86 -40.25 -21.54
N THR A 43 3.56 -41.37 -21.69
CA THR A 43 3.07 -42.56 -22.39
C THR A 43 3.17 -43.80 -21.51
N PHE A 44 2.15 -44.65 -21.52
CA PHE A 44 2.28 -46.04 -21.03
C PHE A 44 1.94 -46.97 -22.18
N THR A 45 2.60 -48.12 -22.23
CA THR A 45 2.32 -49.12 -23.26
C THR A 45 1.22 -50.03 -22.74
N ALA A 46 0.05 -49.96 -23.37
CA ALA A 46 -1.05 -50.86 -23.09
C ALA A 46 -0.97 -52.10 -24.00
N ASN A 47 -1.55 -53.21 -23.55
CA ASN A 47 -1.71 -54.40 -24.38
C ASN A 47 -2.56 -54.13 -25.63
N SER A 48 -2.47 -55.02 -26.62
CA SER A 48 -3.11 -54.90 -27.95
C SER A 48 -4.65 -54.82 -27.99
N CYS A 49 -5.31 -54.83 -26.83
CA CYS A 49 -6.77 -54.88 -26.69
C CYS A 49 -7.49 -53.52 -26.62
N LEU A 50 -6.77 -52.41 -26.76
CA LEU A 50 -7.37 -51.06 -26.78
C LEU A 50 -8.21 -50.75 -28.01
N LEU A 51 -8.32 -51.71 -28.93
CA LEU A 51 -9.07 -51.61 -30.16
C LEU A 51 -9.89 -52.89 -30.36
N ALA A 52 -10.64 -53.30 -29.34
CA ALA A 52 -11.69 -54.32 -29.41
C ALA A 52 -13.06 -53.66 -29.13
N LEU A 53 -14.16 -54.36 -29.45
CA LEU A 53 -15.49 -53.91 -29.08
C LEU A 53 -15.55 -53.73 -27.55
N GLY A 54 -15.93 -52.54 -27.08
CA GLY A 54 -15.91 -52.23 -25.64
C GLY A 54 -14.54 -51.81 -25.09
N ALA A 55 -13.59 -51.42 -25.95
CA ALA A 55 -12.32 -50.89 -25.49
C ALA A 55 -12.48 -49.61 -24.67
N TYR A 56 -11.77 -49.53 -23.56
CA TYR A 56 -11.76 -48.35 -22.70
C TYR A 56 -10.38 -48.07 -22.13
N VAL A 57 -10.14 -46.81 -21.80
CA VAL A 57 -9.08 -46.40 -20.88
C VAL A 57 -9.74 -45.67 -19.73
N ARG A 58 -9.60 -46.20 -18.53
CA ARG A 58 -10.06 -45.57 -17.30
C ARG A 58 -8.88 -45.10 -16.48
N VAL A 59 -9.08 -44.01 -15.75
CA VAL A 59 -8.14 -43.51 -14.75
C VAL A 59 -8.88 -43.26 -13.45
N ARG A 60 -8.24 -43.57 -12.33
CA ARG A 60 -8.61 -43.03 -11.03
C ARG A 60 -7.36 -42.65 -10.24
N ALA A 61 -7.50 -41.70 -9.33
CA ALA A 61 -6.51 -41.51 -8.28
C ALA A 61 -6.80 -42.47 -7.12
N ASN A 62 -5.76 -43.05 -6.54
CA ASN A 62 -5.88 -44.00 -5.44
C ASN A 62 -6.26 -43.30 -4.13
N ALA A 63 -5.85 -42.04 -3.98
CA ALA A 63 -6.17 -41.13 -2.89
C ALA A 63 -6.05 -39.69 -3.40
N ASP A 64 -6.33 -38.71 -2.54
CA ASP A 64 -5.98 -37.32 -2.82
C ASP A 64 -4.44 -37.14 -2.84
N PHE A 65 -4.00 -35.97 -3.27
CA PHE A 65 -2.60 -35.56 -3.22
C PHE A 65 -2.04 -35.60 -1.79
N SER A 66 -0.77 -36.00 -1.68
CA SER A 66 0.01 -35.94 -0.45
C SER A 66 1.20 -34.98 -0.63
N PRO A 67 1.40 -34.01 0.29
CA PRO A 67 0.49 -33.65 1.38
C PRO A 67 -0.86 -33.13 0.86
N THR A 68 -1.92 -33.27 1.64
CA THR A 68 -3.26 -32.84 1.20
C THR A 68 -3.36 -31.32 1.15
N LEU A 69 -3.90 -30.82 0.03
CA LEU A 69 -4.26 -29.43 -0.14
C LEU A 69 -5.73 -29.23 0.22
N THR A 70 -6.04 -28.13 0.92
CA THR A 70 -7.41 -27.79 1.31
C THR A 70 -7.81 -26.47 0.65
N PRO A 71 -8.79 -26.46 -0.28
CA PRO A 71 -9.54 -27.63 -0.79
C PRO A 71 -8.70 -28.50 -1.73
N SER A 72 -9.09 -29.77 -1.94
CA SER A 72 -8.37 -30.71 -2.82
C SER A 72 -8.15 -30.15 -4.24
N ILE A 73 -6.98 -30.42 -4.82
CA ILE A 73 -6.67 -30.08 -6.22
C ILE A 73 -7.04 -31.20 -7.21
N LEU A 74 -7.56 -32.33 -6.74
CA LEU A 74 -7.77 -33.51 -7.57
C LEU A 74 -8.68 -33.20 -8.76
N SER A 75 -9.87 -32.64 -8.51
CA SER A 75 -10.84 -32.28 -9.55
C SER A 75 -10.42 -31.12 -10.46
N LYS A 76 -9.35 -30.40 -10.09
CA LYS A 76 -8.77 -29.28 -10.82
C LYS A 76 -7.90 -29.75 -11.98
N ILE A 77 -7.34 -30.94 -11.88
CA ILE A 77 -6.51 -31.54 -12.92
C ILE A 77 -7.39 -32.20 -13.95
N LYS A 78 -7.11 -31.89 -15.22
CA LYS A 78 -7.82 -32.42 -16.36
C LYS A 78 -6.92 -33.34 -17.18
N LEU A 79 -7.51 -34.44 -17.65
CA LEU A 79 -6.83 -35.45 -18.44
C LEU A 79 -7.52 -35.60 -19.79
N LEU A 80 -6.72 -35.73 -20.84
CA LEU A 80 -7.17 -35.98 -22.21
C LEU A 80 -6.23 -36.98 -22.87
N ILE A 81 -6.78 -38.05 -23.46
CA ILE A 81 -5.97 -38.94 -24.32
C ILE A 81 -5.79 -38.24 -25.66
N THR A 82 -4.54 -38.05 -26.07
CA THR A 82 -4.19 -37.37 -27.32
C THR A 82 -3.85 -38.35 -28.43
N ALA A 83 -3.31 -39.53 -28.11
CA ALA A 83 -2.98 -40.56 -29.09
C ALA A 83 -2.99 -41.98 -28.50
N ILE A 84 -3.22 -42.97 -29.36
CA ILE A 84 -3.08 -44.40 -29.05
C ILE A 84 -2.23 -45.07 -30.15
N GLY A 85 -1.03 -45.50 -29.81
CA GLY A 85 -0.06 -46.03 -30.76
C GLY A 85 0.49 -44.97 -31.74
N PRO A 86 1.32 -45.38 -32.70
CA PRO A 86 2.07 -44.46 -33.56
C PRO A 86 1.20 -43.72 -34.60
N ASN A 87 0.00 -44.23 -34.92
CA ASN A 87 -0.79 -43.78 -36.08
C ASN A 87 -2.19 -43.28 -35.75
N VAL A 88 -2.61 -43.25 -34.48
CA VAL A 88 -3.97 -42.82 -34.09
C VAL A 88 -3.91 -41.57 -33.22
N SER A 89 -4.09 -40.41 -33.86
CA SER A 89 -4.43 -39.16 -33.18
C SER A 89 -5.95 -39.10 -32.99
N LEU A 90 -6.40 -38.92 -31.76
CA LEU A 90 -7.84 -39.00 -31.45
C LEU A 90 -8.60 -37.67 -31.66
N GLY A 91 -7.96 -36.63 -32.20
CA GLY A 91 -8.65 -35.41 -32.65
C GLY A 91 -9.64 -34.80 -31.63
N SER A 92 -10.75 -34.25 -32.13
CA SER A 92 -11.81 -33.58 -31.35
C SER A 92 -12.86 -34.53 -30.74
N SER A 93 -12.73 -35.84 -30.91
CA SER A 93 -13.73 -36.83 -30.45
C SER A 93 -13.51 -37.31 -29.00
N VAL A 94 -12.48 -36.80 -28.32
CA VAL A 94 -12.19 -37.14 -26.92
C VAL A 94 -12.57 -35.99 -26.00
N THR A 95 -13.38 -36.29 -24.98
CA THR A 95 -13.76 -35.30 -23.96
C THR A 95 -12.75 -35.32 -22.83
N GLU A 96 -12.32 -34.14 -22.42
CA GLU A 96 -11.49 -33.97 -21.26
C GLU A 96 -12.22 -34.36 -19.97
N ARG A 97 -11.52 -35.01 -19.04
CA ARG A 97 -12.08 -35.47 -17.76
C ARG A 97 -11.32 -34.90 -16.57
N SER A 98 -12.06 -34.50 -15.54
CA SER A 98 -11.48 -34.16 -14.24
C SER A 98 -10.97 -35.41 -13.55
N LEU A 99 -9.79 -35.35 -12.94
CA LEU A 99 -9.29 -36.43 -12.10
C LEU A 99 -10.18 -36.59 -10.86
N SER A 100 -10.44 -37.84 -10.46
CA SER A 100 -11.16 -38.14 -9.22
C SER A 100 -10.70 -39.49 -8.66
N THR A 101 -11.17 -39.83 -7.46
CA THR A 101 -10.95 -41.15 -6.84
C THR A 101 -11.86 -42.24 -7.42
N SER A 102 -12.86 -41.85 -8.21
CA SER A 102 -13.74 -42.77 -8.94
C SER A 102 -13.23 -42.97 -10.36
N ASP A 103 -13.45 -44.15 -10.94
CA ASP A 103 -13.04 -44.46 -12.31
C ASP A 103 -13.62 -43.44 -13.31
N GLN A 104 -12.73 -42.73 -14.02
CA GLN A 104 -13.06 -41.80 -15.10
C GLN A 104 -12.74 -42.46 -16.43
N ALA A 105 -13.73 -42.60 -17.31
CA ALA A 105 -13.52 -43.06 -18.67
C ALA A 105 -12.89 -41.92 -19.52
N LEU A 106 -11.61 -42.08 -19.84
CA LEU A 106 -10.87 -41.17 -20.73
C LEU A 106 -11.09 -41.49 -22.21
N TYR A 107 -11.38 -42.75 -22.52
CA TYR A 107 -11.68 -43.22 -23.86
C TYR A 107 -12.64 -44.40 -23.80
N SER A 108 -13.56 -44.47 -24.76
CA SER A 108 -14.42 -45.62 -25.03
C SER A 108 -14.73 -45.66 -26.52
N ALA A 109 -14.49 -46.79 -27.19
CA ALA A 109 -14.80 -46.96 -28.61
C ALA A 109 -15.77 -48.12 -28.87
N LEU A 110 -16.56 -47.95 -29.92
CA LEU A 110 -17.55 -48.95 -30.36
C LEU A 110 -17.00 -49.90 -31.45
N ILE A 111 -16.03 -49.51 -32.29
CA ILE A 111 -15.49 -50.33 -33.41
C ILE A 111 -14.00 -49.96 -33.69
N SER A 112 -13.14 -50.91 -34.07
CA SER A 112 -11.67 -50.81 -33.98
C SER A 112 -10.85 -50.76 -35.27
N LEU A 113 -9.69 -50.09 -35.17
CA LEU A 113 -8.46 -50.25 -35.99
C LEU A 113 -7.53 -51.27 -35.29
N VAL A 114 -6.51 -51.84 -35.93
CA VAL A 114 -5.89 -53.13 -35.48
C VAL A 114 -4.52 -53.03 -34.78
N SER A 115 -4.11 -51.90 -34.19
CA SER A 115 -2.76 -51.76 -33.59
C SER A 115 -2.76 -51.35 -32.11
N GLY A 116 -2.32 -52.26 -31.23
CA GLY A 116 -1.88 -51.90 -29.87
C GLY A 116 -0.74 -50.88 -29.87
N GLY A 117 -0.58 -50.11 -28.79
CA GLY A 117 0.50 -49.14 -28.71
C GLY A 117 0.48 -48.24 -27.49
N ALA A 118 1.45 -47.32 -27.46
CA ALA A 118 1.60 -46.33 -26.40
C ALA A 118 0.38 -45.40 -26.32
N VAL A 119 -0.23 -45.29 -25.13
CA VAL A 119 -1.30 -44.33 -24.85
C VAL A 119 -0.67 -43.03 -24.37
N THR A 120 -0.87 -41.95 -25.11
CA THR A 120 -0.37 -40.62 -24.76
C THR A 120 -1.46 -39.83 -24.05
N ILE A 121 -1.14 -39.30 -22.87
CA ILE A 121 -2.07 -38.53 -22.05
C ILE A 121 -1.53 -37.12 -21.84
N ARG A 122 -2.41 -36.14 -22.09
CA ARG A 122 -2.19 -34.75 -21.69
C ARG A 122 -2.81 -34.51 -20.33
N TYR A 123 -1.99 -34.03 -19.41
CA TYR A 123 -2.39 -33.53 -18.10
C TYR A 123 -2.39 -32.01 -18.17
N ARG A 124 -3.47 -31.37 -17.71
CA ARG A 124 -3.50 -29.91 -17.59
C ARG A 124 -4.17 -29.42 -16.31
N LEU A 125 -3.76 -28.23 -15.90
CA LEU A 125 -4.46 -27.35 -14.99
C LEU A 125 -4.98 -26.17 -15.81
N PRO A 126 -6.28 -26.11 -16.12
CA PRO A 126 -6.87 -25.03 -16.89
C PRO A 126 -6.66 -23.69 -16.21
N GLN A 127 -6.55 -22.62 -17.01
CA GLN A 127 -6.42 -21.25 -16.49
C GLN A 127 -7.54 -20.89 -15.50
N THR A 128 -8.77 -21.35 -15.75
CA THR A 128 -9.92 -21.12 -14.87
C THR A 128 -9.73 -21.70 -13.47
N GLU A 129 -9.02 -22.83 -13.33
CA GLU A 129 -8.69 -23.41 -12.03
C GLU A 129 -7.48 -22.72 -11.41
N MET A 130 -6.52 -22.28 -12.24
CA MET A 130 -5.32 -21.57 -11.78
C MET A 130 -5.66 -20.25 -11.07
N ILE A 131 -6.60 -19.47 -11.62
CA ILE A 131 -7.00 -18.18 -11.04
C ILE A 131 -7.99 -18.29 -9.88
N ASN A 132 -8.69 -19.43 -9.74
CA ASN A 132 -9.72 -19.65 -8.71
C ASN A 132 -9.23 -20.54 -7.56
N TYR A 133 -7.92 -20.72 -7.43
CA TYR A 133 -7.31 -21.52 -6.38
C TYR A 133 -6.15 -20.77 -5.72
N ALA A 134 -5.90 -21.05 -4.44
CA ALA A 134 -4.79 -20.49 -3.67
C ALA A 134 -3.61 -21.48 -3.65
N TRP A 135 -2.72 -21.40 -4.65
CA TRP A 135 -1.64 -22.38 -4.81
C TRP A 135 -0.54 -22.18 -3.77
N LYS A 136 -0.42 -23.12 -2.84
CA LYS A 136 0.63 -23.12 -1.82
C LYS A 136 1.89 -23.81 -2.33
N ALA A 137 3.05 -23.22 -2.07
CA ALA A 137 4.34 -23.79 -2.43
C ALA A 137 4.56 -25.18 -1.81
N GLY A 138 4.98 -26.16 -2.60
CA GLY A 138 5.07 -27.54 -2.18
C GLY A 138 5.18 -28.51 -3.34
N THR A 139 5.50 -29.75 -3.03
CA THR A 139 5.47 -30.87 -3.98
C THR A 139 4.35 -31.80 -3.55
N TYR A 140 3.37 -31.99 -4.43
CA TYR A 140 2.16 -32.76 -4.18
C TYR A 140 2.16 -33.97 -5.10
N THR A 141 1.98 -35.17 -4.55
CA THR A 141 1.96 -36.40 -5.35
C THR A 141 0.67 -37.18 -5.15
N ALA A 142 0.09 -37.66 -6.25
CA ALA A 142 -1.05 -38.57 -6.25
C ALA A 142 -0.73 -39.83 -7.07
N ASN A 143 -0.95 -41.01 -6.46
CA ASN A 143 -0.82 -42.27 -7.18
C ASN A 143 -2.08 -42.51 -8.01
N LEU A 144 -1.88 -42.86 -9.28
CA LEU A 144 -2.94 -43.12 -10.25
C LEU A 144 -2.97 -44.60 -10.62
N THR A 145 -4.15 -45.10 -10.94
CA THR A 145 -4.33 -46.41 -11.56
C THR A 145 -5.02 -46.23 -12.90
N PHE A 146 -4.34 -46.63 -13.98
CA PHE A 146 -4.95 -46.75 -15.30
C PHE A 146 -5.45 -48.17 -15.51
N THR A 147 -6.65 -48.30 -16.05
CA THR A 147 -7.25 -49.61 -16.34
C THR A 147 -7.61 -49.67 -17.82
N THR A 148 -7.16 -50.73 -18.48
CA THR A 148 -7.53 -51.08 -19.85
C THR A 148 -8.11 -52.49 -19.88
N PRO A 149 -8.88 -52.87 -20.91
CA PRO A 149 -9.09 -54.28 -21.22
C PRO A 149 -7.73 -55.01 -21.30
N GLY A 150 -7.64 -56.21 -20.72
CA GLY A 150 -6.41 -57.00 -20.60
C GLY A 150 -6.58 -58.44 -21.09
N GLY A 151 -5.48 -59.21 -21.11
CA GLY A 151 -5.44 -60.64 -21.48
C GLY A 151 -5.06 -60.93 -22.94
N ALA A 152 -4.53 -62.13 -23.21
CA ALA A 152 -4.14 -62.60 -24.56
C ALA A 152 -5.31 -62.70 -25.57
N LEU A 153 -6.55 -62.52 -25.08
CA LEU A 153 -7.81 -62.54 -25.82
C LEU A 153 -8.74 -61.38 -25.42
N CYS A 154 -8.20 -60.32 -24.80
CA CYS A 154 -8.99 -59.22 -24.25
C CYS A 154 -9.98 -59.66 -23.13
N LEU A 155 -9.64 -60.75 -22.44
CA LEU A 155 -10.33 -61.26 -21.26
C LEU A 155 -9.68 -60.70 -19.98
N GLY A 156 -10.43 -59.88 -19.24
CA GLY A 156 -10.01 -59.27 -17.98
C GLY A 156 -9.58 -57.81 -18.10
N ALA A 157 -8.97 -57.27 -17.05
CA ALA A 157 -8.51 -55.89 -16.99
C ALA A 157 -7.00 -55.84 -16.68
N GLY A 158 -6.25 -55.05 -17.45
CA GLY A 158 -4.87 -54.70 -17.16
C GLY A 158 -4.81 -53.41 -16.35
N THR A 159 -4.03 -53.39 -15.28
CA THR A 159 -3.81 -52.20 -14.45
C THR A 159 -2.38 -51.69 -14.62
N TYR A 160 -2.24 -50.37 -14.73
CA TYR A 160 -0.96 -49.69 -14.90
C TYR A 160 -0.87 -48.59 -13.82
N PRO A 161 -0.05 -48.79 -12.77
CA PRO A 161 0.15 -47.77 -11.75
C PRO A 161 0.94 -46.60 -12.34
N ALA A 162 0.67 -45.39 -11.87
CA ALA A 162 1.35 -44.16 -12.28
C ALA A 162 1.43 -43.19 -11.10
N SER A 163 2.27 -42.16 -11.20
CA SER A 163 2.37 -41.12 -10.16
C SER A 163 2.32 -39.75 -10.79
N LEU A 164 1.38 -38.90 -10.36
CA LEU A 164 1.28 -37.53 -10.83
C LEU A 164 1.83 -36.59 -9.76
N THR A 165 2.83 -35.80 -10.15
CA THR A 165 3.44 -34.79 -9.28
C THR A 165 3.04 -33.40 -9.74
N VAL A 166 2.57 -32.57 -8.80
CA VAL A 166 2.36 -31.13 -8.97
C VAL A 166 3.38 -30.41 -8.10
N ILE A 167 4.25 -29.62 -8.72
CA ILE A 167 5.26 -28.82 -8.02
C ILE A 167 4.81 -27.35 -8.08
N VAL A 168 4.58 -26.74 -6.92
CA VAL A 168 4.37 -25.30 -6.78
C VAL A 168 5.65 -24.70 -6.23
N ASN A 169 6.37 -23.95 -7.05
CA ASN A 169 7.61 -23.30 -6.62
C ASN A 169 7.31 -22.22 -5.57
N PRO A 170 8.16 -22.08 -4.53
CA PRO A 170 8.07 -20.95 -3.61
C PRO A 170 8.53 -19.69 -4.34
N PHE A 171 7.66 -18.68 -4.40
CA PHE A 171 8.04 -17.37 -4.91
C PHE A 171 7.17 -16.27 -4.31
N MET A 172 7.73 -15.08 -4.37
CA MET A 172 7.03 -13.81 -4.21
C MET A 172 7.47 -12.94 -5.39
N VAL A 173 6.60 -12.05 -5.85
CA VAL A 173 6.92 -11.01 -6.82
C VAL A 173 6.16 -9.76 -6.42
N ALA A 174 6.83 -8.61 -6.46
CA ALA A 174 6.26 -7.31 -6.17
C ALA A 174 6.47 -6.39 -7.38
N SER A 175 5.53 -5.51 -7.68
CA SER A 175 5.80 -4.42 -8.62
C SER A 175 6.65 -3.33 -7.97
N THR A 176 7.34 -2.55 -8.78
CA THR A 176 8.00 -1.33 -8.30
C THR A 176 6.94 -0.36 -7.78
N PRO A 177 7.05 0.14 -6.55
CA PRO A 177 6.11 1.10 -6.00
C PRO A 177 6.30 2.48 -6.65
N ALA A 178 5.19 3.16 -6.91
CA ALA A 178 5.20 4.59 -7.24
C ALA A 178 5.62 5.45 -6.04
N ASN A 179 6.15 6.65 -6.32
CA ASN A 179 6.43 7.65 -5.30
C ASN A 179 5.13 8.18 -4.67
N ILE A 180 5.22 8.57 -3.41
CA ILE A 180 4.11 9.07 -2.60
C ILE A 180 4.33 10.56 -2.35
N THR A 181 3.33 11.37 -2.66
CA THR A 181 3.38 12.81 -2.43
C THR A 181 2.15 13.26 -1.66
N ALA A 182 2.38 13.95 -0.54
CA ALA A 182 1.34 14.63 0.24
C ALA A 182 1.63 16.13 0.25
N THR A 183 0.61 16.95 0.06
CA THR A 183 0.77 18.42 0.00
C THR A 183 0.02 19.07 1.16
N LEU A 184 0.70 19.95 1.87
CA LEU A 184 0.11 20.87 2.86
C LEU A 184 -0.06 22.24 2.22
N ASP A 185 -1.26 22.49 1.72
CA ASP A 185 -1.67 23.74 1.07
C ASP A 185 -2.77 24.49 1.86
N ASN A 186 -3.12 23.99 3.04
CA ASN A 186 -4.17 24.57 3.87
C ASN A 186 -3.78 24.58 5.36
N LEU A 187 -4.00 25.71 6.05
CA LEU A 187 -3.71 25.84 7.49
C LEU A 187 -4.55 24.90 8.37
N ASN A 188 -5.69 24.41 7.88
CA ASN A 188 -6.54 23.46 8.60
C ASN A 188 -5.84 22.13 8.89
N TYR A 189 -4.84 21.73 8.08
CA TYR A 189 -4.03 20.55 8.38
C TYR A 189 -3.29 20.68 9.72
N PHE A 190 -2.82 21.88 10.05
CA PHE A 190 -2.18 22.13 11.35
C PHE A 190 -3.18 22.26 12.50
N ARG A 191 -4.48 22.35 12.25
CA ARG A 191 -5.49 22.67 13.28
C ARG A 191 -6.36 21.47 13.63
N ASN A 192 -6.95 20.84 12.63
CA ASN A 192 -8.04 19.88 12.85
C ASN A 192 -8.11 18.75 11.81
N THR A 193 -7.33 18.81 10.72
CA THR A 193 -7.39 17.83 9.64
C THR A 193 -6.10 17.05 9.57
N ALA A 194 -6.17 15.71 9.66
CA ALA A 194 -5.00 14.89 9.41
C ALA A 194 -4.67 14.89 7.91
N LEU A 195 -3.39 15.02 7.58
CA LEU A 195 -2.93 14.80 6.21
C LEU A 195 -2.78 13.30 6.00
N SER A 196 -3.37 12.77 4.92
CA SER A 196 -3.31 11.35 4.59
C SER A 196 -2.96 11.15 3.12
N SER A 197 -2.20 10.11 2.82
CA SER A 197 -1.92 9.65 1.45
C SER A 197 -1.83 8.14 1.44
N SER A 198 -2.37 7.51 0.39
CA SER A 198 -2.40 6.05 0.26
C SER A 198 -1.56 5.57 -0.90
N HIS A 199 -1.06 4.35 -0.77
CA HIS A 199 -0.23 3.71 -1.78
C HIS A 199 -0.58 2.23 -1.90
N SER A 200 -0.62 1.70 -3.13
CA SER A 200 -0.97 0.30 -3.41
C SER A 200 0.25 -0.51 -3.82
N LEU A 201 0.47 -1.64 -3.16
CA LEU A 201 1.54 -2.59 -3.43
C LEU A 201 0.94 -3.93 -3.90
N PRO A 202 0.91 -4.21 -5.20
CA PRO A 202 0.47 -5.50 -5.71
C PRO A 202 1.59 -6.54 -5.60
N PHE A 203 1.20 -7.75 -5.19
CA PHE A 203 2.06 -8.92 -5.03
C PHE A 203 1.45 -10.14 -5.72
N THR A 204 2.33 -11.02 -6.20
CA THR A 204 1.98 -12.40 -6.59
C THR A 204 2.84 -13.38 -5.81
N TYR A 205 2.26 -14.35 -5.11
CA TYR A 205 3.00 -15.20 -4.16
C TYR A 205 2.36 -16.56 -3.87
N THR A 206 3.19 -17.55 -3.53
CA THR A 206 2.79 -18.93 -3.17
C THR A 206 3.16 -19.35 -1.74
N VAL A 207 3.75 -18.43 -0.97
CA VAL A 207 4.16 -18.60 0.44
C VAL A 207 3.51 -17.49 1.29
N PRO A 208 3.32 -17.65 2.61
CA PRO A 208 2.78 -16.58 3.45
C PRO A 208 3.57 -15.27 3.29
N LEU A 209 2.88 -14.16 3.01
CA LEU A 209 3.52 -12.89 2.68
C LEU A 209 3.70 -12.03 3.94
N GLY A 210 4.93 -11.86 4.40
CA GLY A 210 5.32 -10.82 5.35
C GLY A 210 5.62 -9.52 4.62
N LEU A 211 5.20 -8.39 5.20
CA LEU A 211 5.48 -7.05 4.68
C LEU A 211 5.99 -6.16 5.81
N ARG A 212 7.11 -5.50 5.59
CA ARG A 212 7.69 -4.53 6.52
C ARG A 212 8.30 -3.34 5.79
N VAL A 213 8.44 -2.21 6.48
CA VAL A 213 8.98 -0.97 5.92
C VAL A 213 9.98 -0.34 6.88
N LYS A 214 11.02 0.29 6.34
CA LYS A 214 11.89 1.23 7.07
C LYS A 214 12.14 2.47 6.23
N THR A 215 12.55 3.56 6.86
CA THR A 215 13.08 4.73 6.18
C THR A 215 14.59 4.60 5.98
N ALA A 216 15.13 5.22 4.93
CA ALA A 216 16.57 5.24 4.70
C ALA A 216 17.35 6.05 5.75
N ALA A 217 16.68 7.03 6.38
CA ALA A 217 17.24 7.88 7.43
C ALA A 217 16.20 8.15 8.54
N ALA A 218 16.68 8.52 9.72
CA ALA A 218 15.83 8.86 10.86
C ALA A 218 15.10 10.20 10.71
N ASN A 219 15.62 11.08 9.83
CA ASN A 219 15.07 12.40 9.55
C ASN A 219 14.80 12.54 8.04
N PHE A 220 13.85 13.40 7.68
CA PHE A 220 13.62 13.80 6.31
C PHE A 220 14.79 14.62 5.77
N ALA A 221 15.14 14.41 4.50
CA ALA A 221 15.92 15.37 3.74
C ALA A 221 15.03 16.58 3.43
N TYR A 222 15.56 17.79 3.59
CA TYR A 222 14.81 19.04 3.42
C TYR A 222 15.39 19.86 2.27
N SER A 223 14.52 20.35 1.38
CA SER A 223 14.88 21.19 0.24
C SER A 223 13.76 22.18 -0.11
N ASN A 224 13.99 23.06 -1.08
CA ASN A 224 13.00 24.02 -1.58
C ASN A 224 12.37 24.92 -0.50
N GLY A 225 13.15 25.20 0.55
CA GLY A 225 12.78 26.15 1.60
C GLY A 225 12.77 27.59 1.12
N TYR A 226 12.50 28.52 2.05
CA TYR A 226 12.75 29.94 1.83
C TYR A 226 14.27 30.22 1.82
N PRO A 227 14.73 31.33 1.23
CA PRO A 227 16.15 31.70 1.26
C PRO A 227 16.70 31.75 2.68
N GLY A 228 17.80 31.04 2.94
CA GLY A 228 18.39 30.94 4.28
C GLY A 228 17.70 29.98 5.25
N ALA A 229 16.70 29.21 4.80
CA ALA A 229 16.06 28.19 5.64
C ALA A 229 17.07 27.14 6.12
N ALA A 230 17.13 26.94 7.44
CA ALA A 230 17.88 25.84 8.04
C ALA A 230 17.08 24.53 7.90
N ASN A 231 17.79 23.39 7.83
CA ASN A 231 17.13 22.08 7.86
C ASN A 231 16.39 21.91 9.20
N PRO A 232 15.07 21.67 9.19
CA PRO A 232 14.29 21.48 10.42
C PRO A 232 14.64 20.20 11.20
N ASN A 233 15.41 19.27 10.62
CA ASN A 233 15.74 17.97 11.19
C ASN A 233 14.49 17.15 11.59
N THR A 234 13.43 17.24 10.78
CA THR A 234 12.15 16.57 11.04
C THR A 234 12.30 15.06 11.05
N SER A 235 11.93 14.42 12.16
CA SER A 235 11.97 12.96 12.28
C SER A 235 10.96 12.28 11.38
N THR A 236 11.35 11.16 10.78
CA THR A 236 10.43 10.29 10.04
C THR A 236 9.37 9.64 10.93
N ASN A 237 9.64 9.49 12.23
CA ASN A 237 8.72 8.89 13.19
C ASN A 237 7.43 9.72 13.38
N ASN A 238 7.41 10.97 12.91
CA ASN A 238 6.21 11.79 12.88
C ASN A 238 5.16 11.28 11.88
N VAL A 239 5.50 10.40 10.95
CA VAL A 239 4.54 9.79 10.03
C VAL A 239 4.08 8.44 10.58
N SER A 240 2.77 8.26 10.68
CA SER A 240 2.17 6.97 10.93
C SER A 240 1.91 6.24 9.62
N ALA A 241 2.16 4.94 9.55
CA ALA A 241 1.76 4.08 8.45
C ALA A 241 0.84 2.95 8.94
N ASN A 242 -0.14 2.55 8.16
CA ASN A 242 -0.94 1.35 8.43
C ASN A 242 -1.41 0.71 7.13
N VAL A 243 -1.59 -0.61 7.13
CA VAL A 243 -2.29 -1.28 6.04
C VAL A 243 -3.79 -1.09 6.23
N SER A 244 -4.50 -0.67 5.19
CA SER A 244 -5.96 -0.46 5.17
C SER A 244 -6.70 -1.53 4.37
N ALA A 245 -6.00 -2.26 3.49
CA ALA A 245 -6.54 -3.38 2.72
C ALA A 245 -5.42 -4.38 2.39
N PRO A 246 -5.71 -5.69 2.25
CA PRO A 246 -7.04 -6.30 2.33
C PRO A 246 -7.55 -6.52 3.76
N VAL A 247 -6.65 -6.50 4.75
CA VAL A 247 -6.99 -6.57 6.18
C VAL A 247 -6.33 -5.39 6.87
N SER A 248 -7.13 -4.58 7.58
CA SER A 248 -6.63 -3.43 8.31
C SER A 248 -5.66 -3.85 9.41
N GLY A 249 -4.46 -3.29 9.38
CA GLY A 249 -3.44 -3.46 10.42
C GLY A 249 -3.44 -2.30 11.42
N SER A 250 -2.75 -2.50 12.54
CA SER A 250 -2.46 -1.42 13.50
C SER A 250 -1.55 -0.35 12.89
N GLY A 251 -1.69 0.90 13.36
CA GLY A 251 -0.76 1.96 13.03
C GLY A 251 0.63 1.71 13.60
N ILE A 252 1.65 1.98 12.78
CA ILE A 252 3.06 2.00 13.15
C ILE A 252 3.62 3.41 12.92
N ALA A 253 4.59 3.84 13.71
CA ALA A 253 5.42 5.00 13.35
C ALA A 253 6.50 4.55 12.36
N LEU A 254 6.83 5.35 11.36
CA LEU A 254 8.01 5.06 10.51
C LEU A 254 9.28 5.10 11.35
N SER A 255 10.33 4.39 10.89
CA SER A 255 11.60 4.27 11.59
C SER A 255 12.71 3.84 10.64
N SER A 256 13.97 4.12 10.99
CA SER A 256 15.15 3.61 10.28
C SER A 256 15.35 2.10 10.46
N SER A 257 14.64 1.50 11.42
CA SER A 257 14.53 0.04 11.62
C SER A 257 13.22 -0.49 11.05
N TYR A 258 13.24 -1.72 10.54
CA TYR A 258 12.05 -2.34 9.97
C TYR A 258 10.90 -2.41 10.97
N GLN A 259 9.75 -1.91 10.53
CA GLN A 259 8.47 -2.00 11.19
C GLN A 259 7.56 -2.91 10.39
N ASN A 260 6.91 -3.86 11.06
CA ASN A 260 6.01 -4.80 10.38
C ASN A 260 4.70 -4.10 10.01
N LEU A 261 4.31 -4.24 8.74
CA LEU A 261 3.04 -3.77 8.19
C LEU A 261 2.02 -4.92 8.12
N SER A 262 2.50 -6.15 7.93
CA SER A 262 1.67 -7.36 7.95
C SER A 262 1.41 -7.85 9.37
N PRO A 263 0.32 -8.61 9.60
CA PRO A 263 0.10 -9.31 10.87
C PRO A 263 1.20 -10.34 11.16
N ALA A 264 1.24 -10.83 12.40
CA ALA A 264 2.12 -11.94 12.78
C ALA A 264 1.81 -13.18 11.93
N GLY A 265 2.84 -13.80 11.35
CA GLY A 265 2.69 -14.92 10.40
C GLY A 265 2.37 -14.50 8.96
N GLY A 266 2.24 -13.20 8.68
CA GLY A 266 2.01 -12.65 7.34
C GLY A 266 0.58 -12.84 6.83
N TYR A 267 0.36 -12.45 5.57
CA TYR A 267 -0.89 -12.69 4.86
C TYR A 267 -0.95 -14.13 4.37
N THR A 268 -2.14 -14.71 4.47
CA THR A 268 -2.44 -16.03 3.88
C THR A 268 -2.44 -15.92 2.36
N ILE A 269 -2.21 -17.05 1.69
CA ILE A 269 -2.17 -17.11 0.23
C ILE A 269 -3.59 -16.89 -0.32
N PRO A 270 -3.84 -15.84 -1.13
CA PRO A 270 -5.17 -15.53 -1.64
C PRO A 270 -5.50 -16.42 -2.84
N ILE A 271 -6.78 -16.49 -3.17
CA ILE A 271 -7.24 -17.09 -4.43
C ILE A 271 -6.60 -16.36 -5.62
N GLY A 272 -6.08 -17.13 -6.58
CA GLY A 272 -5.36 -16.62 -7.74
C GLY A 272 -3.95 -16.11 -7.42
N ASN A 273 -3.48 -16.31 -6.18
CA ASN A 273 -2.13 -15.98 -5.72
C ASN A 273 -1.74 -14.50 -5.88
N LYS A 274 -2.73 -13.60 -6.02
CA LYS A 274 -2.53 -12.15 -6.22
C LYS A 274 -3.20 -11.38 -5.09
N GLN A 275 -2.50 -10.37 -4.56
CA GLN A 275 -3.03 -9.45 -3.55
C GLN A 275 -2.51 -8.05 -3.79
N THR A 276 -3.36 -7.05 -3.56
CA THR A 276 -2.92 -5.66 -3.43
C THR A 276 -3.03 -5.24 -1.98
N ASN A 277 -1.92 -4.78 -1.41
CA ASN A 277 -1.89 -4.18 -0.09
C ASN A 277 -1.95 -2.66 -0.21
N THR A 278 -2.92 -2.02 0.44
CA THR A 278 -3.02 -0.56 0.48
C THR A 278 -2.45 -0.07 1.80
N ILE A 279 -1.45 0.80 1.74
CA ILE A 279 -0.80 1.42 2.90
C ILE A 279 -1.20 2.89 2.95
N ASN A 280 -1.71 3.33 4.10
CA ASN A 280 -2.00 4.74 4.36
C ASN A 280 -0.86 5.34 5.20
N TYR A 281 -0.41 6.53 4.80
CA TYR A 281 0.53 7.37 5.54
C TYR A 281 -0.24 8.56 6.09
N THR A 282 -0.16 8.79 7.40
CA THR A 282 -0.97 9.80 8.08
C THR A 282 -0.11 10.66 9.00
N LEU A 283 -0.39 11.96 8.98
CA LEU A 283 0.20 12.99 9.83
C LEU A 283 -0.93 13.72 10.57
N SER A 284 -0.95 13.62 11.89
CA SER A 284 -1.88 14.37 12.73
C SER A 284 -1.50 15.85 12.82
N PRO A 285 -2.45 16.74 13.17
CA PRO A 285 -2.14 18.16 13.40
C PRO A 285 -0.99 18.39 14.38
N ALA A 286 -0.88 17.57 15.44
CA ALA A 286 0.22 17.65 16.40
C ALA A 286 1.58 17.31 15.78
N GLN A 287 1.65 16.24 14.98
CA GLN A 287 2.87 15.86 14.25
C GLN A 287 3.28 16.92 13.24
N LEU A 288 2.31 17.52 12.54
CA LEU A 288 2.54 18.62 11.61
C LEU A 288 3.11 19.86 12.30
N ARG A 289 2.54 20.28 13.44
CA ARG A 289 3.09 21.39 14.25
C ARG A 289 4.48 21.10 14.80
N SER A 290 4.79 19.84 15.10
CA SER A 290 6.10 19.49 15.65
C SER A 290 7.23 19.44 14.61
N GLY A 291 6.92 19.24 13.33
CA GLY A 291 7.93 18.87 12.35
C GLY A 291 7.78 19.45 10.94
N PHE A 292 6.65 20.05 10.59
CA PHE A 292 6.34 20.44 9.20
C PHE A 292 5.83 21.89 9.09
N ILE A 293 6.22 22.77 10.01
CA ILE A 293 5.83 24.19 9.97
C ILE A 293 6.51 24.92 8.80
N GLN A 294 7.79 24.66 8.55
CA GLN A 294 8.54 25.43 7.56
C GLN A 294 8.16 25.02 6.14
N LYS A 295 7.91 26.00 5.26
CA LYS A 295 7.74 25.80 3.81
C LYS A 295 8.89 24.97 3.28
N GLY A 296 8.61 24.04 2.39
CA GLY A 296 9.63 23.27 1.67
C GLY A 296 9.21 21.84 1.40
N THR A 297 10.14 21.08 0.85
CA THR A 297 9.96 19.68 0.49
C THR A 297 10.73 18.81 1.47
N TYR A 298 10.02 17.87 2.09
CA TYR A 298 10.55 16.89 3.03
C TYR A 298 10.49 15.52 2.37
N THR A 299 11.64 14.93 2.07
CA THR A 299 11.71 13.66 1.34
C THR A 299 12.46 12.60 2.14
N THR A 300 11.94 11.38 2.15
CA THR A 300 12.64 10.20 2.65
C THR A 300 12.39 9.01 1.72
N THR A 301 13.31 8.07 1.67
CA THR A 301 13.12 6.81 0.94
C THR A 301 12.53 5.76 1.87
N LEU A 302 11.37 5.23 1.49
CA LEU A 302 10.76 4.05 2.10
C LEU A 302 11.34 2.81 1.44
N ASN A 303 11.97 1.95 2.26
CA ASN A 303 12.47 0.65 1.86
C ASN A 303 11.50 -0.42 2.36
N TYR A 304 10.67 -0.92 1.47
CA TYR A 304 9.80 -2.05 1.73
C TYR A 304 10.57 -3.35 1.59
N GLU A 305 10.21 -4.32 2.42
CA GLU A 305 10.63 -5.69 2.24
C GLU A 305 9.43 -6.62 2.33
N ALA A 306 9.26 -7.42 1.28
CA ALA A 306 8.40 -8.59 1.29
C ALA A 306 9.24 -9.82 1.62
N PHE A 307 8.81 -10.62 2.59
CA PHE A 307 9.53 -11.79 3.06
C PHE A 307 8.57 -12.98 3.25
N ASP A 308 9.09 -14.20 3.18
CA ASP A 308 8.30 -15.39 3.49
C ASP A 308 8.09 -15.47 5.01
N ALA A 309 6.85 -15.23 5.44
CA ALA A 309 6.46 -15.23 6.85
C ALA A 309 6.13 -16.62 7.39
N GLY A 310 6.37 -17.68 6.59
CA GLY A 310 6.29 -19.05 7.06
C GLY A 310 7.31 -19.35 8.17
N THR A 311 7.04 -20.37 8.97
CA THR A 311 7.94 -20.84 10.03
C THR A 311 9.28 -21.36 9.50
N THR A 312 9.32 -21.74 8.22
CA THR A 312 10.53 -22.12 7.49
C THR A 312 10.51 -21.39 6.15
N PRO A 313 11.16 -20.22 6.04
CA PRO A 313 11.20 -19.44 4.82
C PRO A 313 11.77 -20.24 3.64
N ARG A 314 11.06 -20.24 2.50
CA ARG A 314 11.43 -20.93 1.26
C ARG A 314 11.59 -20.00 0.07
N ALA A 315 11.03 -18.79 0.15
CA ALA A 315 11.21 -17.76 -0.87
C ALA A 315 12.19 -16.68 -0.39
N THR A 316 13.01 -16.17 -1.32
CA THR A 316 13.92 -15.05 -1.07
C THR A 316 13.15 -13.75 -0.83
N ALA A 317 13.60 -12.94 0.12
CA ALA A 317 13.03 -11.63 0.37
C ALA A 317 13.23 -10.68 -0.83
N ILE A 318 12.28 -9.77 -1.03
CA ILE A 318 12.28 -8.79 -2.11
C ILE A 318 12.25 -7.41 -1.49
N GLN A 319 13.16 -6.55 -1.93
CA GLN A 319 13.23 -5.17 -1.49
C GLN A 319 12.77 -4.24 -2.60
N GLN A 320 11.99 -3.24 -2.22
CA GLN A 320 11.48 -2.22 -3.12
C GLN A 320 11.62 -0.85 -2.44
N ALA A 321 11.94 0.16 -3.22
CA ALA A 321 12.12 1.52 -2.72
C ALA A 321 11.09 2.47 -3.34
N SER A 322 10.53 3.36 -2.53
CA SER A 322 9.67 4.46 -2.96
C SER A 322 10.06 5.73 -2.22
N ALA A 323 9.95 6.90 -2.86
CA ALA A 323 10.09 8.16 -2.16
C ALA A 323 8.76 8.54 -1.48
N LEU A 324 8.82 8.93 -0.21
CA LEU A 324 7.75 9.66 0.47
C LEU A 324 8.13 11.14 0.52
N THR A 325 7.31 11.98 -0.10
CA THR A 325 7.50 13.43 -0.17
C THR A 325 6.34 14.15 0.49
N ILE A 326 6.65 15.02 1.44
CA ILE A 326 5.70 15.94 2.05
C ILE A 326 6.07 17.36 1.58
N ASN A 327 5.16 18.03 0.88
CA ASN A 327 5.38 19.38 0.38
C ASN A 327 4.59 20.39 1.21
N VAL A 328 5.28 21.28 1.92
CA VAL A 328 4.68 22.37 2.69
C VAL A 328 4.68 23.63 1.86
N ALA A 329 3.49 24.12 1.51
CA ALA A 329 3.33 25.34 0.74
C ALA A 329 3.68 26.59 1.57
N ASP A 330 3.81 27.73 0.88
CA ASP A 330 3.89 29.03 1.55
C ASP A 330 2.48 29.46 1.97
N LEU A 331 2.19 29.32 3.26
CA LEU A 331 0.88 29.60 3.84
C LEU A 331 1.00 30.79 4.78
N GLY A 332 -0.08 31.56 4.89
CA GLY A 332 -0.14 32.73 5.74
C GLY A 332 -1.56 33.09 6.13
N GLU A 333 -1.76 33.46 7.39
CA GLU A 333 -2.98 34.07 7.90
C GLU A 333 -2.63 35.05 9.03
N LEU A 334 -3.22 36.23 8.97
CA LEU A 334 -3.20 37.21 10.05
C LEU A 334 -4.65 37.52 10.42
N ARG A 335 -5.04 37.21 11.66
CA ARG A 335 -6.37 37.50 12.18
C ARG A 335 -6.27 38.54 13.29
N VAL A 336 -7.08 39.59 13.18
CA VAL A 336 -7.32 40.53 14.28
C VAL A 336 -8.46 39.96 15.11
N ASN A 337 -8.24 39.71 16.40
CA ASN A 337 -9.24 39.06 17.26
C ASN A 337 -10.12 40.06 18.01
N ASN A 338 -9.72 41.34 18.06
CA ASN A 338 -10.46 42.42 18.69
C ASN A 338 -10.80 43.48 17.63
N SER A 339 -12.10 43.69 17.35
CA SER A 339 -12.53 44.70 16.38
C SER A 339 -12.30 46.13 16.86
N ASP A 340 -12.37 46.34 18.18
CA ASP A 340 -12.36 47.67 18.79
C ASP A 340 -11.43 47.71 20.01
N VAL A 341 -10.80 48.86 20.20
CA VAL A 341 -9.93 49.14 21.35
C VAL A 341 -10.23 50.55 21.86
N THR A 342 -10.61 50.65 23.13
CA THR A 342 -10.91 51.93 23.77
C THR A 342 -9.83 52.28 24.77
N VAL A 343 -9.31 53.51 24.66
CA VAL A 343 -8.41 54.11 25.63
C VAL A 343 -9.16 55.28 26.28
N SER A 344 -9.56 55.13 27.54
CA SER A 344 -10.51 56.04 28.20
C SER A 344 -9.81 57.02 29.14
N PHE A 345 -10.14 58.31 29.02
CA PHE A 345 -9.80 59.34 30.00
C PHE A 345 -11.04 59.71 30.80
N SER A 346 -11.08 59.34 32.07
CA SER A 346 -12.23 59.46 32.97
C SER A 346 -11.93 60.23 34.26
N SER A 347 -10.65 60.34 34.64
CA SER A 347 -10.21 60.95 35.89
C SER A 347 -9.12 61.99 35.68
N LEU A 348 -8.92 62.88 36.66
CA LEU A 348 -7.79 63.80 36.66
C LEU A 348 -6.44 63.06 36.60
N ASN A 349 -6.38 61.87 37.20
CA ASN A 349 -5.17 61.04 37.19
C ASN A 349 -4.82 60.59 35.76
N ASP A 350 -5.82 60.26 34.95
CA ASP A 350 -5.65 59.88 33.54
C ASP A 350 -5.02 61.05 32.75
N TYR A 351 -5.52 62.27 33.00
CA TYR A 351 -4.99 63.50 32.41
C TYR A 351 -3.65 63.97 33.01
N LYS A 352 -3.09 63.26 33.99
CA LYS A 352 -1.77 63.52 34.55
C LYS A 352 -0.74 62.47 34.15
N ASN A 353 -1.15 61.20 34.16
CA ASN A 353 -0.25 60.06 34.03
C ASN A 353 -0.46 59.28 32.71
N GLY A 354 -1.43 59.66 31.89
CA GLY A 354 -1.80 58.88 30.72
C GLY A 354 -2.59 57.62 31.08
N VAL A 355 -2.94 56.85 30.06
CA VAL A 355 -3.79 55.66 30.18
C VAL A 355 -3.35 54.59 29.19
N SER A 356 -3.65 53.33 29.51
CA SER A 356 -3.30 52.18 28.68
C SER A 356 -4.39 51.12 28.72
N THR A 357 -4.61 50.45 27.59
CA THR A 357 -5.50 49.30 27.44
C THR A 357 -4.71 48.15 26.82
N SER A 358 -4.70 47.00 27.48
CA SER A 358 -3.97 45.80 27.02
C SER A 358 -4.93 44.75 26.48
N LEU A 359 -4.54 44.13 25.38
CA LEU A 359 -5.26 43.03 24.73
C LEU A 359 -4.33 41.83 24.69
N ASN A 360 -4.64 40.78 25.46
CA ASN A 360 -3.73 39.62 25.60
C ASN A 360 -3.61 38.76 24.33
N ASN A 361 -4.59 38.82 23.42
CA ASN A 361 -4.61 38.09 22.16
C ASN A 361 -5.15 38.98 21.04
N ALA A 362 -4.53 40.15 20.85
CA ALA A 362 -4.94 41.12 19.84
C ALA A 362 -4.90 40.53 18.42
N LEU A 363 -3.83 39.78 18.12
CA LEU A 363 -3.60 39.16 16.81
C LEU A 363 -3.37 37.66 16.95
N THR A 364 -3.81 36.89 15.94
CA THR A 364 -3.38 35.52 15.72
C THR A 364 -2.66 35.42 14.38
N VAL A 365 -1.45 34.84 14.38
CA VAL A 365 -0.55 34.81 13.21
C VAL A 365 -0.20 33.36 12.90
N SER A 366 -0.35 32.98 11.63
CA SER A 366 0.17 31.72 11.08
C SER A 366 0.97 32.01 9.83
N LYS A 367 2.19 31.49 9.73
CA LYS A 367 3.05 31.58 8.54
C LYS A 367 4.01 30.40 8.49
N THR A 368 4.19 29.80 7.31
CA THR A 368 5.17 28.72 7.08
C THR A 368 6.54 29.23 6.62
N THR A 369 6.67 30.54 6.42
CA THR A 369 7.90 31.28 6.12
C THR A 369 8.16 32.33 7.21
N PRO A 370 9.37 32.89 7.32
CA PRO A 370 9.60 34.02 8.21
C PRO A 370 8.67 35.18 7.88
N TYR A 371 8.34 36.00 8.86
CA TYR A 371 7.39 37.09 8.68
C TYR A 371 7.73 38.34 9.50
N ASP A 372 7.31 39.47 8.94
CA ASP A 372 7.24 40.77 9.60
C ASP A 372 5.78 41.18 9.77
N ILE A 373 5.47 41.90 10.85
CA ILE A 373 4.15 42.52 11.05
C ILE A 373 4.30 44.03 11.07
N TYR A 374 3.42 44.69 10.34
CA TYR A 374 3.32 46.13 10.24
C TYR A 374 1.97 46.62 10.77
N VAL A 375 1.97 47.83 11.30
CA VAL A 375 0.78 48.55 11.74
C VAL A 375 0.77 49.96 11.16
N LYS A 376 -0.42 50.47 10.82
CA LYS A 376 -0.64 51.87 10.50
C LYS A 376 -2.04 52.32 10.88
N ALA A 377 -2.22 53.61 11.12
CA ALA A 377 -3.53 54.26 11.15
C ALA A 377 -4.01 54.60 9.73
N SER A 378 -5.32 54.74 9.55
CA SER A 378 -5.91 55.19 8.28
C SER A 378 -5.71 56.69 8.03
N SER A 379 -5.49 57.48 9.08
CA SER A 379 -5.39 58.94 9.06
C SER A 379 -4.35 59.45 10.06
N SER A 380 -3.91 60.70 9.91
CA SER A 380 -3.00 61.37 10.86
C SER A 380 -3.69 61.80 12.15
N ASN A 381 -5.01 61.74 12.21
CA ASN A 381 -5.83 62.21 13.33
C ASN A 381 -6.90 61.19 13.70
N LEU A 382 -7.13 61.00 15.00
CA LEU A 382 -8.38 60.52 15.56
C LEU A 382 -9.46 61.60 15.37
N VAL A 383 -10.67 61.21 14.99
CA VAL A 383 -11.74 62.16 14.61
C VAL A 383 -12.98 62.00 15.49
N ASN A 384 -13.59 63.13 15.88
CA ASN A 384 -14.91 63.22 16.52
C ASN A 384 -15.66 64.43 15.92
N GLY A 385 -16.47 64.18 14.88
CA GLY A 385 -17.04 65.26 14.07
C GLY A 385 -15.95 66.10 13.42
N SER A 386 -15.97 67.42 13.65
CA SER A 386 -14.91 68.35 13.20
C SER A 386 -13.68 68.42 14.12
N ASN A 387 -13.75 67.79 15.30
CA ASN A 387 -12.67 67.82 16.29
C ASN A 387 -11.66 66.70 16.01
N THR A 388 -10.38 66.98 16.25
CA THR A 388 -9.29 66.05 15.96
C THR A 388 -8.28 65.94 17.09
N ILE A 389 -7.67 64.77 17.23
CA ILE A 389 -6.51 64.48 18.09
C ILE A 389 -5.45 63.78 17.22
N PRO A 390 -4.18 64.19 17.22
CA PRO A 390 -3.15 63.51 16.43
C PRO A 390 -3.02 62.02 16.80
N VAL A 391 -2.99 61.10 15.83
CA VAL A 391 -2.79 59.65 16.14
C VAL A 391 -1.44 59.36 16.78
N SER A 392 -0.45 60.26 16.60
CA SER A 392 0.86 60.19 17.25
C SER A 392 0.82 60.33 18.77
N CYS A 393 -0.34 60.63 19.37
CA CYS A 393 -0.52 60.54 20.82
C CYS A 393 -0.62 59.09 21.31
N ILE A 394 -0.88 58.13 20.41
CA ILE A 394 -1.04 56.71 20.72
C ILE A 394 0.28 55.97 20.50
N SER A 395 0.69 55.21 21.51
CA SER A 395 1.77 54.22 21.44
C SER A 395 1.19 52.81 21.42
N ILE A 396 1.75 51.95 20.56
CA ILE A 396 1.46 50.51 20.55
C ILE A 396 2.70 49.77 21.03
N SER A 397 2.55 48.92 22.04
CA SER A 397 3.61 48.11 22.63
C SER A 397 3.14 46.69 22.91
N SER A 398 4.03 45.88 23.49
CA SER A 398 3.69 44.53 23.93
C SER A 398 2.66 44.55 25.07
N GLY A 399 1.53 43.87 24.89
CA GLY A 399 0.49 43.74 25.93
C GLY A 399 0.79 42.67 26.98
N THR A 400 1.70 41.76 26.69
CA THR A 400 2.06 40.61 27.53
C THR A 400 3.54 40.58 27.91
N GLY A 401 4.31 41.60 27.53
CA GLY A 401 5.77 41.64 27.71
C GLY A 401 6.55 40.77 26.71
N ASP A 402 5.92 40.27 25.65
CA ASP A 402 6.59 39.65 24.50
C ASP A 402 7.68 40.60 23.93
N PRO A 403 8.96 40.23 24.02
CA PRO A 403 10.08 41.09 23.64
C PRO A 403 10.23 41.26 22.12
N SER A 404 9.55 40.44 21.31
CA SER A 404 9.59 40.57 19.86
C SER A 404 8.63 41.63 19.31
N VAL A 405 7.73 42.15 20.17
CA VAL A 405 6.84 43.27 19.84
C VAL A 405 7.53 44.57 20.19
N SER A 406 7.96 45.32 19.18
CA SER A 406 8.59 46.63 19.33
C SER A 406 7.55 47.70 19.67
N THR A 407 7.90 48.61 20.57
CA THR A 407 7.09 49.79 20.86
C THR A 407 7.19 50.79 19.71
N ILE A 408 6.04 51.25 19.20
CA ILE A 408 5.96 52.26 18.15
C ILE A 408 5.00 53.37 18.53
N THR A 409 5.21 54.57 18.00
CA THR A 409 4.22 55.65 17.98
C THR A 409 3.36 55.51 16.74
N LEU A 410 2.04 55.41 16.88
CA LEU A 410 1.13 55.16 15.77
C LEU A 410 1.16 56.30 14.74
N SER A 411 1.19 55.95 13.46
CA SER A 411 1.17 56.91 12.36
C SER A 411 0.45 56.36 11.13
N PRO A 412 0.16 57.20 10.10
CA PRO A 412 -0.36 56.73 8.81
C PRO A 412 0.65 55.90 8.00
N THR A 413 1.93 55.98 8.35
CA THR A 413 3.01 55.24 7.68
C THR A 413 3.11 53.86 8.30
N ALA A 414 3.27 52.82 7.47
CA ALA A 414 3.43 51.46 7.96
C ALA A 414 4.71 51.34 8.81
N GLN A 415 4.54 50.95 10.07
CA GLN A 415 5.62 50.76 11.02
C GLN A 415 5.72 49.29 11.39
N LYS A 416 6.93 48.76 11.34
CA LYS A 416 7.22 47.37 11.71
C LYS A 416 7.10 47.23 13.23
N ILE A 417 6.31 46.28 13.69
CA ILE A 417 6.13 45.97 15.12
C ILE A 417 6.70 44.60 15.52
N ILE A 418 6.78 43.67 14.57
CA ILE A 418 7.45 42.38 14.73
C ILE A 418 8.37 42.19 13.52
N SER A 419 9.62 41.80 13.76
CA SER A 419 10.63 41.63 12.71
C SER A 419 11.21 40.22 12.71
N ALA A 420 11.44 39.68 11.51
CA ALA A 420 12.14 38.44 11.21
C ALA A 420 11.74 37.26 12.10
N SER A 421 10.45 37.14 12.40
CA SER A 421 9.95 36.04 13.24
C SER A 421 10.00 34.73 12.48
N ALA A 422 10.41 33.66 13.17
CA ALA A 422 10.45 32.31 12.62
C ALA A 422 9.04 31.82 12.21
N PRO A 423 8.93 30.89 11.24
CA PRO A 423 7.67 30.24 10.89
C PRO A 423 6.92 29.73 12.12
N VAL A 424 5.60 29.96 12.17
CA VAL A 424 4.76 29.64 13.33
C VAL A 424 3.32 29.38 12.91
N ILE A 425 2.60 28.56 13.68
CA ILE A 425 1.16 28.34 13.49
C ILE A 425 0.41 28.82 14.73
N ASP A 426 -0.63 29.62 14.52
CA ASP A 426 -1.53 30.15 15.54
C ASP A 426 -0.84 30.87 16.71
N ARG A 427 0.23 31.63 16.43
CA ARG A 427 0.86 32.48 17.43
C ARG A 427 -0.11 33.57 17.87
N GLN A 428 -0.37 33.64 19.17
CA GLN A 428 -1.13 34.73 19.77
C GLN A 428 -0.19 35.88 20.13
N VAL A 429 -0.56 37.10 19.76
CA VAL A 429 0.21 38.32 20.05
C VAL A 429 -0.64 39.25 20.89
N GLY A 430 -0.11 39.63 22.05
CA GLY A 430 -0.72 40.63 22.92
C GLY A 430 -0.22 42.03 22.59
N LEU A 431 -1.13 43.00 22.50
CA LEU A 431 -0.81 44.41 22.21
C LEU A 431 -1.37 45.32 23.31
N GLN A 432 -0.62 46.37 23.65
CA GLN A 432 -1.08 47.44 24.53
C GLN A 432 -1.13 48.74 23.75
N TYR A 433 -2.25 49.45 23.88
CA TYR A 433 -2.45 50.78 23.34
C TYR A 433 -2.41 51.76 24.49
N SER A 434 -1.62 52.83 24.36
CA SER A 434 -1.48 53.81 25.44
C SER A 434 -1.38 55.24 24.92
N VAL A 435 -1.86 56.19 25.71
CA VAL A 435 -1.43 57.59 25.63
C VAL A 435 -0.44 57.80 26.77
N PRO A 436 0.88 57.83 26.50
CA PRO A 436 1.87 57.99 27.55
C PRO A 436 1.83 59.40 28.15
N PRO A 437 2.36 59.61 29.38
CA PRO A 437 2.30 60.89 30.10
C PRO A 437 2.74 62.10 29.27
N ASP A 438 3.78 61.95 28.44
CA ASP A 438 4.35 63.01 27.60
C ASP A 438 3.46 63.40 26.40
N LYS A 439 2.44 62.61 26.10
CA LYS A 439 1.48 62.85 25.02
C LYS A 439 0.12 63.33 25.52
N VAL A 440 -0.11 63.40 26.83
CA VAL A 440 -1.40 63.81 27.40
C VAL A 440 -1.77 65.25 27.02
N SER A 441 -0.80 66.13 26.81
CA SER A 441 -1.05 67.49 26.32
C SER A 441 -1.80 67.54 24.98
N GLN A 442 -1.72 66.49 24.16
CA GLN A 442 -2.42 66.40 22.87
C GLN A 442 -3.92 66.09 23.02
N VAL A 443 -4.35 65.58 24.17
CA VAL A 443 -5.76 65.29 24.48
C VAL A 443 -6.41 66.35 25.37
N LEU A 444 -5.63 67.22 26.02
CA LEU A 444 -6.14 68.29 26.89
C LEU A 444 -6.94 69.34 26.10
N GLY A 445 -8.02 69.83 26.71
CA GLY A 445 -8.87 70.87 26.13
C GLY A 445 -9.72 70.42 24.93
N LYS A 446 -9.72 69.13 24.61
CA LYS A 446 -10.57 68.57 23.54
C LYS A 446 -12.00 68.39 24.04
N PRO A 447 -13.03 68.69 23.21
CA PRO A 447 -14.42 68.44 23.58
C PRO A 447 -14.65 66.98 23.97
N PRO A 448 -15.50 66.70 24.98
CA PRO A 448 -15.87 65.33 25.35
C PRO A 448 -16.45 64.55 24.17
N GLY A 449 -16.08 63.28 24.08
CA GLY A 449 -16.65 62.33 23.12
C GLY A 449 -15.63 61.31 22.63
N THR A 450 -16.05 60.48 21.67
CA THR A 450 -15.24 59.38 21.14
C THR A 450 -14.50 59.83 19.89
N TYR A 451 -13.17 59.82 19.94
CA TYR A 451 -12.31 60.08 18.79
C TYR A 451 -11.78 58.75 18.24
N SER A 452 -12.00 58.47 16.95
CA SER A 452 -11.68 57.16 16.36
C SER A 452 -10.75 57.26 15.14
N THR A 453 -10.05 56.17 14.87
CA THR A 453 -9.31 55.91 13.63
C THR A 453 -9.33 54.41 13.35
N THR A 454 -9.07 54.00 12.11
CA THR A 454 -8.94 52.57 11.77
C THR A 454 -7.47 52.18 11.81
N VAL A 455 -7.15 51.13 12.58
CA VAL A 455 -5.81 50.56 12.62
C VAL A 455 -5.76 49.36 11.68
N THR A 456 -4.83 49.38 10.72
CA THR A 456 -4.62 48.27 9.78
C THR A 456 -3.35 47.53 10.14
N TYR A 457 -3.47 46.22 10.25
CA TYR A 457 -2.33 45.30 10.39
C TYR A 457 -2.08 44.59 9.06
N SER A 458 -0.81 44.45 8.70
CA SER A 458 -0.40 43.62 7.57
C SER A 458 0.82 42.80 7.95
N PHE A 459 1.02 41.70 7.24
CA PHE A 459 2.20 40.85 7.38
C PHE A 459 2.75 40.54 6.01
N VAL A 460 4.08 40.45 5.92
CA VAL A 460 4.82 40.16 4.68
C VAL A 460 5.90 39.13 4.99
N ALA A 461 6.28 38.36 3.97
CA ALA A 461 7.56 37.66 4.02
C ALA A 461 8.68 38.74 3.91
N PRO A 462 9.69 38.72 4.80
CA PRO A 462 10.75 39.73 4.85
C PRO A 462 11.70 39.67 3.66
#